data_AF-A0A7C7NBQ4-F1
#
_entry.id   AF-A0A7C7NBQ4-F1
#
_cell.length_a   1.000
_cell.length_b   1.000
_cell.length_c   1.000
_cell.angle_alpha   90.00
_cell.angle_beta   90.00
_cell.angle_gamma   90.00
#
_symmetry.space_group_name_H-M   'P 1'
#
loop_
_entity.id
_entity.type
_entity.pdbx_description
1 polymer ?
#
loop_
_entity_poly.entity_id
_entity_poly.type
_entity_poly.pdbx_seq_one_letter_code
_entity_poly.pdbx_strand_id
1 'polypeptide(L)'
;DIPFIVEFGSASVEVLGTEFNIHARGTEIDVSVLEGIVKVSGTEESKDVVLTTGQKVDFIQGLNPGTPEKIDHKKYPGWIYNRLILDQTNLRAVCKEIERKFDVKIEFTSVDLGNIIVTGIIEADELNPVMETLATLAQRSFKFEKDTYIIY
;
A
#
# COMPACT_ATOMS: atom_id res chain seq x y z
N ASP A 1 -15.36 27.29 -7.48
CA ASP A 1 -14.46 26.41 -6.75
C ASP A 1 -13.20 26.14 -7.54
N ILE A 2 -12.08 25.96 -6.83
CA ILE A 2 -10.78 25.59 -7.40
C ILE A 2 -10.52 24.15 -6.96
N PRO A 3 -10.35 23.19 -7.87
CA PRO A 3 -10.09 21.81 -7.50
C PRO A 3 -8.71 21.67 -6.83
N PHE A 4 -8.60 20.69 -5.93
CA PHE A 4 -7.32 20.21 -5.43
C PHE A 4 -6.86 19.05 -6.32
N ILE A 5 -5.64 19.15 -6.85
CA ILE A 5 -5.10 18.18 -7.81
C ILE A 5 -3.77 17.65 -7.29
N VAL A 6 -3.62 16.32 -7.28
CA VAL A 6 -2.36 15.63 -7.00
C VAL A 6 -1.84 14.98 -8.27
N GLU A 7 -0.60 15.28 -8.65
CA GLU A 7 0.00 14.83 -9.92
C GLU A 7 1.08 13.76 -9.70
N PHE A 8 1.07 12.74 -10.58
CA PHE A 8 2.02 11.63 -10.59
C PHE A 8 2.51 11.37 -12.02
N GLY A 9 3.34 12.25 -12.55
CA GLY A 9 3.77 12.18 -13.95
C GLY A 9 2.60 12.44 -14.90
N SER A 10 2.18 11.42 -15.67
CA SER A 10 1.04 11.55 -16.60
C SER A 10 -0.33 11.30 -15.95
N ALA A 11 -0.38 10.90 -14.68
CA ALA A 11 -1.61 10.64 -13.97
C ALA A 11 -1.94 11.77 -12.99
N SER A 12 -3.22 11.99 -12.72
CA SER A 12 -3.66 12.99 -11.75
C SER A 12 -4.88 12.53 -10.97
N VAL A 13 -5.03 13.07 -9.76
CA VAL A 13 -6.16 12.85 -8.86
C VAL A 13 -6.78 14.20 -8.53
N GLU A 14 -8.02 14.42 -8.96
CA GLU A 14 -8.76 15.67 -8.78
C GLU A 14 -9.90 15.49 -7.76
N VAL A 15 -10.00 16.44 -6.82
CA VAL A 15 -10.99 16.43 -5.74
C VAL A 15 -11.55 17.83 -5.44
N LEU A 16 -12.78 17.88 -4.91
CA LEU A 16 -13.48 19.13 -4.54
C LEU A 16 -13.78 19.28 -3.03
N GLY A 17 -13.43 18.28 -2.21
CA GLY A 17 -13.77 18.24 -0.79
C GLY A 17 -14.00 16.80 -0.35
N THR A 18 -12.93 16.03 -0.20
CA THR A 18 -12.97 14.58 0.02
C THR A 18 -12.00 14.14 1.10
N GLU A 19 -12.30 13.00 1.71
CA GLU A 19 -11.32 12.23 2.47
C GLU A 19 -10.85 11.09 1.57
N PHE A 20 -9.56 11.07 1.24
CA PHE A 20 -8.99 10.11 0.30
C PHE A 20 -7.57 9.75 0.72
N ASN A 21 -7.10 8.61 0.22
CA ASN A 21 -5.75 8.13 0.43
C ASN A 21 -5.09 7.88 -0.93
N ILE A 22 -3.80 8.20 -1.02
CA ILE A 22 -2.98 7.84 -2.17
C ILE A 22 -1.74 7.12 -1.65
N HIS A 23 -1.53 5.90 -2.14
CA HIS A 23 -0.35 5.10 -1.84
C HIS A 23 0.46 4.93 -3.12
N ALA A 24 1.52 5.74 -3.27
CA ALA A 24 2.46 5.63 -4.39
C ALA A 24 3.77 4.96 -3.93
N ARG A 25 4.14 3.83 -4.55
CA ARG A 25 5.41 3.11 -4.32
C ARG A 25 6.06 2.73 -5.63
N GLY A 26 7.16 3.41 -5.95
CA GLY A 26 7.79 3.27 -7.26
C GLY A 26 6.81 3.70 -8.34
N THR A 27 6.45 2.77 -9.23
CA THR A 27 5.45 3.01 -10.29
C THR A 27 4.04 2.59 -9.90
N GLU A 28 3.84 1.87 -8.80
CA GLU A 28 2.51 1.42 -8.37
C GLU A 28 1.82 2.52 -7.57
N ILE A 29 0.55 2.79 -7.91
CA ILE A 29 -0.28 3.81 -7.28
C ILE A 29 -1.64 3.19 -6.94
N ASP A 30 -2.04 3.27 -5.68
CA ASP A 30 -3.41 3.03 -5.19
C ASP A 30 -4.03 4.37 -4.82
N VAL A 31 -5.27 4.59 -5.26
CA VAL A 31 -6.11 5.71 -4.82
C VAL A 31 -7.40 5.16 -4.25
N SER A 32 -7.78 5.65 -3.07
CA SER A 32 -8.88 5.13 -2.27
C SER A 32 -9.68 6.27 -1.66
N VAL A 33 -11.01 6.14 -1.64
CA VAL A 33 -11.93 7.20 -1.21
C VAL A 33 -12.67 6.80 0.06
N LEU A 34 -12.49 7.60 1.10
CA LEU A 34 -13.15 7.46 2.40
C LEU A 34 -14.42 8.31 2.47
N GLU A 35 -14.39 9.51 1.89
CA GLU A 35 -15.54 10.39 1.79
C GLU A 35 -15.51 11.21 0.49
N GLY A 36 -16.66 11.33 -0.18
CA GLY A 36 -16.85 12.19 -1.34
C GLY A 36 -16.54 11.51 -2.69
N ILE A 37 -16.08 12.29 -3.66
CA ILE A 37 -15.88 11.86 -5.06
C ILE A 37 -14.49 12.28 -5.55
N VAL A 38 -13.77 11.33 -6.11
CA VAL A 38 -12.41 11.53 -6.62
C VAL A 38 -12.36 11.14 -8.09
N LYS A 39 -11.84 12.01 -8.95
CA LYS A 39 -11.54 11.68 -10.34
C LYS A 39 -10.08 11.29 -10.44
N VAL A 40 -9.81 10.12 -11.03
CA VAL A 40 -8.45 9.62 -11.31
C VAL A 40 -8.27 9.58 -12.83
N SER A 41 -7.28 10.32 -13.31
CA SER A 41 -6.94 10.44 -14.73
C SER A 41 -5.61 9.77 -15.03
N GLY A 42 -5.54 9.11 -16.18
CA GLY A 42 -4.34 8.41 -16.68
C GLY A 42 -3.79 9.02 -17.96
N THR A 43 -3.30 8.18 -18.87
CA THR A 43 -2.76 8.62 -20.17
C THR A 43 -3.82 8.92 -21.24
N GLU A 44 -5.02 8.35 -21.12
CA GLU A 44 -6.14 8.54 -22.03
C GLU A 44 -7.35 9.08 -21.26
N GLU A 45 -7.79 10.30 -21.55
CA GLU A 45 -8.92 10.95 -20.86
C GLU A 45 -10.22 10.13 -20.93
N SER A 46 -10.43 9.38 -22.02
CA SER A 46 -11.60 8.50 -22.18
C SER A 46 -11.63 7.30 -21.22
N LYS A 47 -10.52 7.05 -20.51
CA LYS A 47 -10.35 5.99 -19.52
C LYS A 47 -10.22 6.53 -18.10
N ASP A 48 -10.51 7.82 -17.91
CA ASP A 48 -10.61 8.40 -16.57
C ASP A 48 -11.66 7.66 -15.74
N VAL A 49 -11.37 7.53 -14.45
CA VAL A 49 -12.20 6.78 -13.51
C VAL A 49 -12.68 7.71 -12.41
N VAL A 50 -13.96 7.60 -12.06
CA VAL A 50 -14.53 8.29 -10.90
C VAL A 50 -14.73 7.28 -9.78
N LEU A 51 -14.13 7.58 -8.63
CA LEU A 51 -14.28 6.84 -7.39
C LEU A 51 -15.24 7.56 -6.46
N THR A 52 -16.06 6.77 -5.78
CA THR A 52 -16.95 7.20 -4.70
C THR A 52 -16.56 6.55 -3.39
N THR A 53 -17.13 7.02 -2.27
CA THR A 53 -16.91 6.45 -0.93
C THR A 53 -16.87 4.91 -0.92
N GLY A 54 -15.81 4.37 -0.33
CA GLY A 54 -15.61 2.92 -0.19
C GLY A 54 -15.07 2.24 -1.45
N GLN A 55 -14.58 3.00 -2.44
CA GLN A 55 -13.91 2.47 -3.62
C GLN A 55 -12.42 2.79 -3.63
N LYS A 56 -11.66 1.91 -4.28
CA LYS A 56 -10.25 2.09 -4.62
C LYS A 56 -10.00 1.80 -6.09
N VAL A 57 -8.88 2.26 -6.61
CA VAL A 57 -8.33 1.84 -7.90
C VAL A 57 -6.82 1.76 -7.83
N ASP A 58 -6.27 0.72 -8.44
CA ASP A 58 -4.84 0.53 -8.60
C ASP A 58 -4.43 0.87 -10.03
N PHE A 59 -3.23 1.42 -10.19
CA PHE A 59 -2.63 1.67 -11.48
C PHE A 59 -1.12 1.78 -11.45
N ILE A 60 -0.53 1.64 -12.63
CA ILE A 60 0.90 1.83 -12.84
C ILE A 60 1.10 3.20 -13.48
N GLN A 61 2.05 3.98 -12.97
CA GLN A 61 2.43 5.27 -13.53
C GLN A 61 2.73 5.13 -15.04
N GLY A 62 2.13 5.99 -15.86
CA GLY A 62 2.23 5.92 -17.32
C GLY A 62 1.19 5.01 -17.99
N LEU A 63 0.31 4.37 -17.22
CA LEU A 63 -0.88 3.65 -17.70
C LEU A 63 -2.17 4.32 -17.22
N ASN A 64 -3.31 3.85 -17.72
CA ASN A 64 -4.63 4.26 -17.26
C ASN A 64 -5.04 3.54 -15.97
N PRO A 65 -5.91 4.15 -15.14
CA PRO A 65 -6.47 3.49 -13.98
C PRO A 65 -7.15 2.17 -14.31
N GLY A 66 -7.03 1.21 -13.40
CA GLY A 66 -7.77 -0.05 -13.47
C GLY A 66 -9.27 0.13 -13.22
N THR A 67 -9.96 -0.99 -13.00
CA THR A 67 -11.39 -0.95 -12.63
C THR A 67 -11.54 -0.60 -11.15
N PRO A 68 -12.48 0.29 -10.77
CA PRO A 68 -12.81 0.52 -9.37
C PRO A 68 -13.21 -0.76 -8.63
N GLU A 69 -12.63 -0.95 -7.45
CA GLU A 69 -12.92 -2.05 -6.56
C GLU A 69 -13.49 -1.53 -5.24
N LYS A 70 -14.27 -2.37 -4.55
CA LYS A 70 -14.77 -2.03 -3.21
C LYS A 70 -13.68 -2.26 -2.18
N ILE A 71 -13.56 -1.34 -1.24
CA ILE A 71 -12.74 -1.49 -0.06
C ILE A 71 -13.47 -2.44 0.90
N ASP A 72 -12.92 -3.63 1.12
CA ASP A 72 -13.52 -4.65 1.99
C ASP A 72 -13.32 -4.35 3.50
N HIS A 73 -12.47 -3.39 3.84
CA HIS A 73 -12.05 -3.15 5.22
C HIS A 73 -12.54 -1.82 5.78
N LYS A 74 -13.33 -1.89 6.87
CA LYS A 74 -13.80 -0.72 7.64
C LYS A 74 -12.68 0.19 8.20
N LYS A 75 -11.42 -0.28 8.21
CA LYS A 75 -10.25 0.43 8.75
C LYS A 75 -9.16 0.65 7.69
N TYR A 76 -9.55 0.69 6.43
CA TYR A 76 -8.69 1.15 5.36
C TYR A 76 -8.65 2.70 5.37
N PRO A 77 -7.52 3.34 5.04
CA PRO A 77 -6.20 2.75 4.87
C PRO A 77 -5.63 2.36 6.25
N GLY A 78 -4.97 1.21 6.35
CA GLY A 78 -4.53 0.69 7.65
C GLY A 78 -3.55 1.60 8.40
N TRP A 79 -2.73 2.37 7.67
CA TRP A 79 -1.59 3.09 8.25
C TRP A 79 -2.00 4.18 9.24
N ILE A 80 -3.15 4.84 9.05
CA ILE A 80 -3.66 5.86 10.00
C ILE A 80 -4.06 5.24 11.35
N TYR A 81 -4.32 3.93 11.35
CA TYR A 81 -4.64 3.14 12.54
C TYR A 81 -3.46 2.26 12.99
N ASN A 82 -2.24 2.60 12.58
CA ASN A 82 -1.04 1.80 12.82
C ASN A 82 -1.17 0.35 12.34
N ARG A 83 -1.80 0.08 11.20
CA ARG A 83 -1.95 -1.29 10.67
C ARG A 83 -1.33 -1.45 9.30
N LEU A 84 -0.71 -2.59 9.08
CA LEU A 84 -0.43 -3.10 7.74
C LEU A 84 -1.56 -4.06 7.37
N ILE A 85 -2.36 -3.69 6.38
CA ILE A 85 -3.40 -4.56 5.81
C ILE A 85 -2.75 -5.25 4.60
N LEU A 86 -2.62 -6.57 4.68
CA LEU A 86 -1.94 -7.39 3.69
C LEU A 86 -2.99 -8.26 3.00
N ASP A 87 -3.21 -8.03 1.72
CA ASP A 87 -4.05 -8.88 0.88
C ASP A 87 -3.22 -9.41 -0.27
N GLN A 88 -3.00 -10.73 -0.28
CA GLN A 88 -2.14 -11.44 -1.22
C GLN A 88 -0.80 -10.71 -1.50
N THR A 89 -0.22 -10.12 -0.46
CA THR A 89 0.92 -9.21 -0.58
C THR A 89 2.23 -9.98 -0.52
N ASN A 90 3.12 -9.72 -1.46
CA ASN A 90 4.45 -10.30 -1.50
C ASN A 90 5.31 -9.86 -0.30
N LEU A 91 6.02 -10.79 0.36
CA LEU A 91 6.78 -10.54 1.58
C LEU A 91 7.80 -9.42 1.41
N ARG A 92 8.39 -9.26 0.21
CA ARG A 92 9.28 -8.13 -0.09
C ARG A 92 8.59 -6.78 0.05
N ALA A 93 7.35 -6.65 -0.41
CA ALA A 93 6.57 -5.43 -0.28
C ALA A 93 6.21 -5.15 1.19
N VAL A 94 5.83 -6.19 1.94
CA VAL A 94 5.57 -6.08 3.39
C VAL A 94 6.81 -5.58 4.14
N CYS A 95 7.97 -6.18 3.88
CA CYS A 95 9.22 -5.78 4.52
C CYS A 95 9.56 -4.31 4.21
N LYS A 96 9.40 -3.86 2.96
CA LYS A 96 9.62 -2.45 2.61
C LYS A 96 8.72 -1.48 3.38
N GLU A 97 7.47 -1.83 3.64
CA GLU A 97 6.58 -0.99 4.46
C GLU A 97 7.02 -0.95 5.93
N ILE A 98 7.56 -2.06 6.46
CA ILE A 98 8.13 -2.11 7.81
C ILE A 98 9.41 -1.27 7.89
N GLU A 99 10.33 -1.44 6.94
CA GLU A 99 11.54 -0.62 6.82
C GLU A 99 11.20 0.87 6.80
N ARG A 100 10.22 1.27 5.98
CA ARG A 100 9.75 2.66 5.88
C ARG A 100 9.14 3.17 7.18
N LYS A 101 8.38 2.34 7.89
CA LYS A 101 7.68 2.76 9.12
C LYS A 101 8.62 2.89 10.31
N PHE A 102 9.56 1.96 10.46
CA PHE A 102 10.39 1.82 11.66
C PHE A 102 11.84 2.25 11.46
N ASP A 103 12.22 2.67 10.25
CA ASP A 103 13.59 3.06 9.88
C ASP A 103 14.60 1.94 10.17
N VAL A 104 14.30 0.74 9.67
CA VAL A 104 15.13 -0.46 9.82
C VAL A 104 15.51 -1.05 8.48
N LYS A 105 16.47 -1.98 8.49
CA LYS A 105 16.89 -2.75 7.32
C LYS A 105 16.47 -4.22 7.46
N ILE A 106 15.87 -4.77 6.40
CA ILE A 106 15.44 -6.16 6.32
C ILE A 106 16.04 -6.80 5.06
N GLU A 107 16.77 -7.90 5.25
CA GLU A 107 17.38 -8.68 4.17
C GLU A 107 16.84 -10.11 4.14
N PHE A 108 16.95 -10.74 2.97
CA PHE A 108 16.56 -12.13 2.76
C PHE A 108 17.79 -12.99 2.49
N THR A 109 17.86 -14.17 3.10
CA THR A 109 18.92 -15.14 2.79
C THR A 109 18.83 -15.73 1.38
N SER A 110 17.64 -15.71 0.77
CA SER A 110 17.45 -16.02 -0.65
C SER A 110 16.43 -15.09 -1.30
N VAL A 111 16.56 -14.86 -2.61
CA VAL A 111 15.67 -13.96 -3.36
C VAL A 111 14.22 -14.45 -3.34
N ASP A 112 14.02 -15.77 -3.33
CA ASP A 112 12.72 -16.44 -3.38
C ASP A 112 11.89 -16.23 -2.12
N LEU A 113 12.52 -15.97 -0.96
CA LEU A 113 11.78 -15.64 0.25
C LEU A 113 10.94 -14.37 0.08
N GLY A 114 11.43 -13.42 -0.72
CA GLY A 114 10.64 -12.25 -1.07
C GLY A 114 9.32 -12.64 -1.73
N ASN A 115 9.27 -13.74 -2.48
CA ASN A 115 8.09 -14.16 -3.26
C ASN A 115 6.96 -14.79 -2.43
N ILE A 116 7.16 -14.99 -1.12
CA ILE A 116 6.13 -15.52 -0.24
C ILE A 116 4.94 -14.57 -0.20
N ILE A 117 3.74 -15.10 -0.38
CA ILE A 117 2.50 -14.34 -0.30
C ILE A 117 2.01 -14.33 1.15
N VAL A 118 1.71 -13.14 1.65
CA VAL A 118 1.27 -12.88 3.01
C VAL A 118 -0.10 -12.22 2.95
N THR A 119 -1.06 -12.81 3.67
CA THR A 119 -2.40 -12.24 3.87
C THR A 119 -2.66 -12.13 5.37
N GLY A 120 -3.16 -10.98 5.81
CA GLY A 120 -3.47 -10.74 7.21
C GLY A 120 -3.44 -9.26 7.57
N ILE A 121 -3.62 -8.98 8.86
CA ILE A 121 -3.49 -7.63 9.41
C ILE A 121 -2.40 -7.68 10.47
N ILE A 122 -1.42 -6.80 10.36
CA ILE A 122 -0.36 -6.62 11.36
C ILE A 122 -0.59 -5.28 12.07
N GLU A 123 -0.80 -5.31 13.39
CA GLU A 123 -0.73 -4.10 14.21
C GLU A 123 0.74 -3.67 14.28
N ALA A 124 0.98 -2.41 13.96
CA ALA A 124 2.29 -1.83 13.69
C ALA A 124 2.60 -0.67 14.62
N ASP A 125 2.25 -0.82 15.90
CA ASP A 125 2.62 0.13 16.96
C ASP A 125 4.09 -0.03 17.37
N GLU A 126 4.59 -1.28 17.40
CA GLU A 126 5.94 -1.61 17.84
C GLU A 126 6.62 -2.60 16.88
N LEU A 127 7.92 -2.44 16.66
CA LEU A 127 8.67 -3.22 15.69
C LEU A 127 8.74 -4.72 16.04
N ASN A 128 8.98 -5.07 17.30
CA ASN A 128 9.14 -6.49 17.69
C ASN A 128 7.85 -7.30 17.47
N PRO A 129 6.67 -6.86 17.95
CA PRO A 129 5.39 -7.52 17.63
C PRO A 129 5.11 -7.61 16.13
N VAL A 130 5.48 -6.59 15.35
CA VAL A 130 5.36 -6.62 13.88
C VAL A 130 6.18 -7.75 13.29
N MET A 131 7.45 -7.87 13.68
CA MET A 131 8.34 -8.90 13.17
C MET A 131 7.90 -10.31 13.58
N GLU A 132 7.42 -10.49 14.82
CA GLU A 132 6.85 -11.76 15.31
C GLU A 132 5.58 -12.17 14.55
N THR A 133 4.67 -11.22 14.32
CA THR A 133 3.46 -11.46 13.53
C THR A 133 3.81 -11.78 12.09
N LEU A 134 4.74 -11.04 11.49
CA LEU A 134 5.20 -11.29 10.13
C LEU A 134 5.82 -12.68 9.99
N ALA A 135 6.66 -13.09 10.94
CA ALA A 135 7.27 -14.42 10.98
C ALA A 135 6.21 -15.53 10.98
N THR A 136 5.16 -15.33 11.77
CA THR A 136 4.02 -16.25 11.87
C THR A 136 3.26 -16.35 10.55
N LEU A 137 2.90 -15.21 9.95
CA LEU A 137 2.14 -15.19 8.69
C LEU A 137 2.96 -15.72 7.50
N ALA A 138 4.25 -15.39 7.43
CA ALA A 138 5.16 -15.85 6.39
C ALA A 138 5.65 -17.29 6.60
N GLN A 139 5.40 -17.88 7.78
CA GLN A 139 5.95 -19.18 8.20
C GLN A 139 7.48 -19.23 8.03
N ARG A 140 8.15 -18.15 8.45
CA ARG A 140 9.60 -17.98 8.36
C ARG A 140 10.16 -17.48 9.69
N SER A 141 11.46 -17.65 9.85
CA SER A 141 12.17 -17.12 11.01
C SER A 141 12.96 -15.87 10.62
N PHE A 142 13.24 -15.04 11.61
CA PHE A 142 14.15 -13.92 11.43
C PHE A 142 15.15 -13.89 12.58
N LYS A 143 16.29 -13.26 12.32
CA LYS A 143 17.30 -12.94 13.31
C LYS A 143 17.77 -11.51 13.12
N PHE A 144 18.27 -10.89 14.18
CA PHE A 144 18.85 -9.55 14.12
C PHE A 144 20.36 -9.65 14.24
N GLU A 145 21.09 -9.20 13.22
CA GLU A 145 22.55 -9.22 13.17
C GLU A 145 23.05 -7.94 12.50
N LYS A 146 24.04 -7.27 13.12
CA LYS A 146 24.71 -6.07 12.55
C LYS A 146 23.71 -5.03 12.04
N ASP A 147 22.78 -4.64 12.91
CA ASP A 147 21.75 -3.63 12.63
C ASP A 147 20.79 -3.98 11.47
N THR A 148 20.70 -5.27 11.14
CA THR A 148 19.87 -5.77 10.04
C THR A 148 19.04 -6.96 10.50
N TYR A 149 17.75 -6.97 10.17
CA TYR A 149 16.90 -8.15 10.30
C TYR A 149 17.10 -9.06 9.09
N ILE A 150 17.39 -10.33 9.32
CA ILE A 150 17.65 -11.32 8.27
C ILE A 150 16.54 -12.37 8.34
N ILE A 151 15.77 -12.49 7.26
CA ILE A 151 14.72 -13.51 7.09
C ILE A 151 15.31 -14.75 6.41
N TYR A 152 14.99 -15.93 6.95
CA TYR A 152 15.44 -17.23 6.46
C TYR A 152 14.35 -18.31 6.54
#